data_AF-A0A3M6TFZ3-F1
#
_entry.id   AF-A0A3M6TFZ3-F1
#
_cell.length_a   1.000
_cell.length_b   1.000
_cell.length_c   1.000
_cell.angle_alpha   90.00
_cell.angle_beta   90.00
_cell.angle_gamma   90.00
#
_symmetry.space_group_name_H-M   'P 1'
#
loop_
_entity.id
_entity.type
_entity.pdbx_description
1 polymer ?
#
loop_
_entity_poly.entity_id
_entity_poly.type
_entity_poly.pdbx_seq_one_letter_code
_entity_poly.pdbx_strand_id
1 'polypeptide(L)'
;MHPGARFQNRGFHCLVSGCYKVHKNGALPPKPTSIEHCCLMTEGNSWDILVNCRPNNNQCKREKNWKNVMEVYPDAKVERKHNNIELTLPVLTENLEVAAFGVPKKSDQKRMQMAIFGKDPTQGCNWKIRVYLIDDSKKAFEVVCEKEAEKGNRLLTTLSGLFVSNSKENIRIEFTDLDPGWQIKGENVKIIYIKDAWNSPENSANFPLCVFEVSHVDRTKQQFFCRIIVSHDDDSANTEMVAFFEQKRGVGIKPPRKRKNAPMKPPHVNHV
;
A
#
# COMPACT_ATOMS: atom_id res chain seq x y z
N MET A 1 -43.79 -18.78 27.40
CA MET A 1 -43.68 -17.45 26.76
C MET A 1 -42.21 -17.21 26.43
N HIS A 2 -41.85 -17.29 25.16
CA HIS A 2 -40.59 -16.77 24.63
C HIS A 2 -40.95 -15.72 23.57
N PRO A 3 -40.24 -14.59 23.58
CA PRO A 3 -39.58 -14.12 22.35
C PRO A 3 -38.16 -13.62 22.67
N GLY A 4 -37.13 -13.88 21.86
CA GLY A 4 -36.90 -13.25 20.55
C GLY A 4 -36.04 -11.99 20.78
N ALA A 5 -34.84 -11.79 20.25
CA ALA A 5 -34.36 -12.09 18.91
C ALA A 5 -32.84 -12.34 18.93
N ARG A 6 -32.39 -13.36 18.18
CA ARG A 6 -31.01 -13.39 17.68
C ARG A 6 -30.93 -12.35 16.56
N PHE A 7 -30.32 -11.20 16.83
CA PHE A 7 -29.85 -10.31 15.77
C PHE A 7 -28.68 -10.99 15.05
N GLN A 8 -28.97 -11.86 14.09
CA GLN A 8 -28.04 -12.14 13.00
C GLN A 8 -28.35 -11.14 11.89
N ASN A 9 -27.95 -9.88 12.10
CA ASN A 9 -27.96 -8.91 11.01
C ASN A 9 -26.76 -9.26 10.11
N ARG A 10 -26.97 -10.09 9.09
CA ARG A 10 -25.99 -10.28 8.00
C ARG A 10 -26.02 -9.08 7.07
N GLY A 11 -25.82 -7.88 7.62
CA GLY A 11 -25.28 -6.79 6.82
C GLY A 11 -23.87 -7.19 6.41
N PHE A 12 -23.50 -7.01 5.15
CA PHE A 12 -22.10 -7.22 4.74
C PHE A 12 -21.25 -6.12 5.39
N HIS A 13 -20.71 -6.40 6.57
CA HIS A 13 -19.78 -5.50 7.23
C HIS A 13 -18.45 -5.58 6.49
N CYS A 14 -17.94 -4.45 6.00
CA CYS A 14 -16.58 -4.37 5.48
C CYS A 14 -15.64 -3.88 6.57
N LEU A 15 -14.45 -4.44 6.63
CA LEU A 15 -13.39 -3.86 7.46
C LEU A 15 -13.00 -2.52 6.83
N VAL A 16 -12.94 -1.46 7.64
CA VAL A 16 -12.64 -0.08 7.18
C VAL A 16 -11.47 0.55 7.93
N SER A 17 -10.80 -0.21 8.80
CA SER A 17 -9.58 0.18 9.52
C SER A 17 -8.56 -0.94 9.53
N GLY A 18 -7.33 -0.63 9.96
CA GLY A 18 -6.41 -1.67 10.43
C GLY A 18 -6.88 -2.32 11.75
N CYS A 19 -6.25 -3.43 12.14
CA CYS A 19 -6.48 -4.07 13.44
C CYS A 19 -5.56 -3.49 14.52
N TYR A 20 -6.09 -2.97 15.61
CA TYR A 20 -5.35 -2.36 16.71
C TYR A 20 -5.26 -3.33 17.88
N LYS A 21 -4.05 -3.47 18.46
CA LYS A 21 -3.84 -4.32 19.63
C LYS A 21 -3.95 -3.47 20.88
N VAL A 22 -4.81 -3.88 21.81
CA VAL A 22 -4.95 -3.27 23.14
C VAL A 22 -4.51 -4.30 24.17
N HIS A 23 -3.51 -3.95 24.97
CA HIS A 23 -2.94 -4.87 25.95
C HIS A 23 -3.76 -4.86 27.25
N LYS A 24 -3.82 -6.02 27.91
CA LYS A 24 -4.33 -6.12 29.27
C LYS A 24 -3.57 -5.16 30.20
N ASN A 25 -4.27 -4.56 31.15
CA ASN A 25 -3.77 -3.39 31.89
C ASN A 25 -4.02 -3.44 33.40
N GLY A 26 -4.36 -4.61 33.95
CA GLY A 26 -4.37 -4.83 35.38
C GLY A 26 -5.38 -3.97 36.11
N ALA A 27 -4.94 -2.98 36.88
CA ALA A 27 -5.81 -2.21 37.79
C ALA A 27 -6.39 -0.91 37.20
N LEU A 28 -5.88 -0.43 36.06
CA LEU A 28 -6.29 0.86 35.48
C LEU A 28 -6.80 0.69 34.04
N PRO A 29 -7.83 1.45 33.61
CA PRO A 29 -8.27 1.46 32.22
C PRO A 29 -7.15 1.84 31.24
N PRO A 30 -7.20 1.38 29.99
CA PRO A 30 -6.16 1.64 29.03
C PRO A 30 -6.31 3.09 28.56
N LYS A 31 -5.23 3.68 28.05
CA LYS A 31 -5.35 4.94 27.35
C LYS A 31 -6.33 4.78 26.17
N PRO A 32 -7.14 5.81 25.86
CA PRO A 32 -8.01 5.78 24.69
C PRO A 32 -7.23 5.38 23.43
N THR A 33 -7.81 4.46 22.65
CA THR A 33 -7.23 3.96 21.40
C THR A 33 -7.85 4.74 20.24
N SER A 34 -7.02 5.42 19.45
CA SER A 34 -7.47 6.08 18.21
C SER A 34 -7.41 5.11 17.04
N ILE A 35 -8.56 4.75 16.50
CA ILE A 35 -8.74 3.84 15.36
C ILE A 35 -8.97 4.70 14.11
N GLU A 36 -7.98 4.78 13.21
CA GLU A 36 -8.15 5.44 11.91
C GLU A 36 -8.99 4.56 10.98
N HIS A 37 -9.96 5.15 10.29
CA HIS A 37 -10.76 4.44 9.29
C HIS A 37 -10.67 5.13 7.92
N CYS A 38 -11.07 4.41 6.86
CA CYS A 38 -11.08 4.92 5.50
C CYS A 38 -12.45 5.42 5.01
N CYS A 39 -13.53 5.29 5.78
CA CYS A 39 -14.83 5.83 5.38
C CYS A 39 -14.77 7.36 5.11
N LEU A 40 -15.41 7.81 4.04
CA LEU A 40 -15.64 9.23 3.76
C LEU A 40 -16.85 9.71 4.58
N MET A 41 -16.63 10.63 5.52
CA MET A 41 -17.65 11.10 6.47
C MET A 41 -18.10 12.54 6.14
N THR A 42 -18.50 12.77 4.89
CA THR A 42 -19.01 14.05 4.39
C THR A 42 -20.49 13.95 3.99
N GLU A 43 -21.14 15.09 3.72
CA GLU A 43 -22.52 15.12 3.23
C GLU A 43 -22.67 14.22 1.98
N GLY A 44 -23.76 13.46 1.92
CA GLY A 44 -24.00 12.44 0.87
C GLY A 44 -23.48 11.04 1.22
N ASN A 45 -22.56 10.92 2.18
CA ASN A 45 -22.12 9.63 2.74
C ASN A 45 -22.82 9.37 4.08
N SER A 46 -23.24 8.13 4.32
CA SER A 46 -24.03 7.78 5.49
C SER A 46 -23.67 6.40 6.06
N TRP A 47 -22.36 6.16 6.11
CA TRP A 47 -21.73 5.02 6.75
C TRP A 47 -22.22 4.83 8.19
N ASP A 48 -22.63 3.60 8.51
CA ASP A 48 -22.69 3.17 9.91
C ASP A 48 -21.41 2.40 10.26
N ILE A 49 -20.71 2.83 11.30
CA ILE A 49 -19.39 2.26 11.67
C ILE A 49 -19.43 1.63 13.05
N LEU A 50 -19.31 0.31 13.09
CA LEU A 50 -19.27 -0.46 14.33
C LEU A 50 -17.82 -0.73 14.74
N VAL A 51 -17.52 -0.61 16.02
CA VAL A 51 -16.24 -1.08 16.56
C VAL A 51 -16.44 -2.48 17.10
N ASN A 52 -15.69 -3.43 16.54
CA ASN A 52 -15.71 -4.80 17.01
C ASN A 52 -14.36 -5.17 17.65
N CYS A 53 -14.42 -6.11 18.58
CA CYS A 53 -13.26 -6.69 19.23
C CYS A 53 -13.24 -8.22 19.14
N ARG A 54 -12.05 -8.79 19.30
CA ARG A 54 -11.83 -10.22 19.55
C ARG A 54 -10.63 -10.41 20.50
N PRO A 55 -10.55 -11.54 21.22
CA PRO A 55 -9.36 -11.90 21.97
C PRO A 55 -8.13 -11.97 21.06
N ASN A 56 -7.03 -11.35 21.49
CA ASN A 56 -5.74 -11.43 20.82
C ASN A 56 -4.95 -12.62 21.35
N ASN A 57 -5.35 -13.83 20.92
CA ASN A 57 -4.69 -15.08 21.32
C ASN A 57 -3.66 -15.51 20.25
N ASN A 58 -2.48 -15.93 20.70
CA ASN A 58 -1.38 -16.43 19.86
C ASN A 58 -1.69 -17.77 19.15
N GLN A 59 -2.92 -18.31 19.25
CA GLN A 59 -3.25 -19.59 18.62
C GLN A 59 -3.42 -19.41 17.11
N CYS A 60 -2.87 -20.37 16.36
CA CYS A 60 -2.81 -20.49 14.89
C CYS A 60 -4.17 -20.44 14.14
N LYS A 61 -5.27 -20.12 14.83
CA LYS A 61 -6.59 -19.86 14.28
C LYS A 61 -7.11 -18.58 14.92
N ARG A 62 -6.85 -17.44 14.27
CA ARG A 62 -7.56 -16.20 14.60
C ARG A 62 -9.04 -16.49 14.52
N GLU A 63 -9.75 -16.30 15.63
CA GLU A 63 -11.20 -16.38 15.61
C GLU A 63 -11.70 -15.31 14.62
N LYS A 64 -12.47 -15.75 13.60
CA LYS A 64 -13.16 -14.86 12.67
C LYS A 64 -14.35 -14.14 13.34
N ASN A 65 -14.59 -14.43 14.61
CA ASN A 65 -15.77 -14.01 15.34
C ASN A 65 -15.52 -12.66 16.00
N TRP A 66 -15.47 -11.61 15.18
CA TRP A 66 -15.57 -10.24 15.64
C TRP A 66 -16.92 -10.03 16.35
N LYS A 67 -16.90 -9.42 17.53
CA LYS A 67 -18.11 -9.07 18.31
C LYS A 67 -18.13 -7.57 18.57
N ASN A 68 -19.31 -6.98 18.65
CA ASN A 68 -19.44 -5.56 18.96
C ASN A 68 -18.80 -5.27 20.33
N VAL A 69 -17.93 -4.26 20.38
CA VAL A 69 -17.19 -3.92 21.60
C VAL A 69 -18.11 -3.55 22.75
N MET A 70 -19.26 -2.93 22.47
CA MET A 70 -20.26 -2.53 23.46
C MET A 70 -21.06 -3.73 24.00
N GLU A 71 -21.14 -4.83 23.25
CA GLU A 71 -21.76 -6.08 23.74
C GLU A 71 -20.82 -6.83 24.68
N VAL A 72 -19.51 -6.80 24.40
CA VAL A 72 -18.49 -7.45 25.23
C VAL A 72 -18.14 -6.59 26.44
N TYR A 73 -18.10 -5.27 26.27
CA TYR A 73 -17.75 -4.27 27.27
C TYR A 73 -18.81 -3.16 27.28
N PRO A 74 -19.90 -3.31 28.06
CA PRO A 74 -20.98 -2.33 28.11
C PRO A 74 -20.53 -0.92 28.54
N ASP A 75 -19.48 -0.83 29.34
CA ASP A 75 -18.91 0.44 29.83
C ASP A 75 -17.90 1.08 28.84
N ALA A 76 -17.67 0.47 27.68
CA ALA A 76 -16.84 1.07 26.65
C ALA A 76 -17.50 2.36 26.12
N LYS A 77 -16.68 3.28 25.59
CA LYS A 77 -17.16 4.49 24.91
C LYS A 77 -16.56 4.56 23.54
N VAL A 78 -17.40 4.80 22.55
CA VAL A 78 -17.04 4.92 21.14
C VAL A 78 -17.43 6.30 20.66
N GLU A 79 -16.45 7.17 20.46
CA GLU A 79 -16.65 8.51 19.91
C GLU A 79 -16.18 8.57 18.47
N ARG A 80 -17.09 8.84 17.53
CA ARG A 80 -16.78 8.92 16.11
C ARG A 80 -16.36 10.36 15.77
N LYS A 81 -15.14 10.54 15.27
CA LYS A 81 -14.65 11.78 14.66
C LYS A 81 -14.61 11.61 13.14
N HIS A 82 -14.07 12.59 12.42
CA HIS A 82 -14.12 12.60 10.95
C HIS A 82 -13.33 11.44 10.30
N ASN A 83 -12.08 11.22 10.72
CA ASN A 83 -11.19 10.20 10.14
C ASN A 83 -10.79 9.11 11.14
N ASN A 84 -11.22 9.23 12.39
CA ASN A 84 -10.84 8.35 13.47
C ASN A 84 -11.97 8.13 14.46
N ILE A 85 -11.91 7.00 15.14
CA ILE A 85 -12.80 6.63 16.24
C ILE A 85 -11.96 6.58 17.50
N GLU A 86 -12.36 7.32 18.52
CA GLU A 86 -11.76 7.25 19.84
C GLU A 86 -12.50 6.19 20.66
N LEU A 87 -11.77 5.12 20.98
CA LEU A 87 -12.27 4.00 21.77
C LEU A 87 -11.70 4.08 23.18
N THR A 88 -12.58 4.22 24.18
CA THR A 88 -12.24 4.04 25.59
C THR A 88 -12.78 2.70 26.06
N LEU A 89 -11.91 1.86 26.61
CA LEU A 89 -12.26 0.54 27.12
C LEU A 89 -12.23 0.54 28.66
N PRO A 90 -12.97 -0.35 29.32
CA PRO A 90 -12.78 -0.61 30.75
C PRO A 90 -11.46 -1.35 30.99
N VAL A 91 -11.21 -1.72 32.25
CA VAL A 91 -10.09 -2.60 32.61
C VAL A 91 -10.18 -3.91 31.85
N LEU A 92 -9.08 -4.31 31.23
CA LEU A 92 -8.97 -5.50 30.40
C LEU A 92 -8.27 -6.63 31.13
N THR A 93 -8.92 -7.79 31.18
CA THR A 93 -8.37 -9.03 31.74
C THR A 93 -7.51 -9.81 30.74
N GLU A 94 -7.71 -9.58 29.45
CA GLU A 94 -6.98 -10.21 28.34
C GLU A 94 -6.58 -9.19 27.27
N ASN A 95 -5.65 -9.57 26.38
CA ASN A 95 -5.27 -8.73 25.25
C ASN A 95 -6.39 -8.77 24.20
N LEU A 96 -6.68 -7.64 23.57
CA LEU A 96 -7.70 -7.52 22.54
C LEU A 96 -7.10 -7.08 21.20
N GLU A 97 -7.73 -7.52 20.12
CA GLU A 97 -7.69 -6.85 18.84
C GLU A 97 -9.01 -6.10 18.63
N VAL A 98 -8.93 -4.84 18.22
CA VAL A 98 -10.08 -3.99 17.92
C VAL A 98 -9.96 -3.44 16.49
N ALA A 99 -11.08 -3.31 15.80
CA ALA A 99 -11.14 -2.71 14.48
C ALA A 99 -12.52 -2.12 14.18
N ALA A 100 -12.57 -1.19 13.23
CA ALA A 100 -13.78 -0.57 12.74
C ALA A 100 -14.32 -1.32 11.51
N PHE A 101 -15.63 -1.52 11.51
CA PHE A 101 -16.39 -2.18 10.46
C PHE A 101 -17.47 -1.23 9.94
N GLY A 102 -17.44 -0.95 8.66
CA GLY A 102 -18.44 -0.13 7.99
C GLY A 102 -19.59 -0.98 7.45
N VAL A 103 -20.81 -0.47 7.55
CA VAL A 103 -21.97 -0.96 6.81
C VAL A 103 -22.24 0.07 5.70
N PRO A 104 -21.78 -0.20 4.47
CA PRO A 104 -21.94 0.75 3.39
C PRO A 104 -23.38 0.75 2.87
N LYS A 105 -23.89 1.94 2.56
CA LYS A 105 -25.03 2.16 1.68
C LYS A 105 -24.56 2.29 0.23
N LYS A 106 -25.52 2.48 -0.68
CA LYS A 106 -25.29 2.42 -2.13
C LYS A 106 -24.34 3.51 -2.66
N SER A 107 -24.40 4.72 -2.08
CA SER A 107 -23.61 5.88 -2.52
C SER A 107 -22.39 6.16 -1.63
N ASP A 108 -22.13 5.30 -0.66
CA ASP A 108 -21.04 5.52 0.28
C ASP A 108 -19.69 5.30 -0.40
N GLN A 109 -18.73 6.15 -0.06
CA GLN A 109 -17.37 6.11 -0.58
C GLN A 109 -16.36 5.88 0.55
N LYS A 110 -15.25 5.23 0.20
CA LYS A 110 -14.05 5.13 1.02
C LYS A 110 -12.93 5.98 0.43
N ARG A 111 -12.10 6.53 1.31
CA ARG A 111 -10.86 7.24 1.01
C ARG A 111 -9.75 6.21 0.80
N MET A 112 -9.17 6.20 -0.39
CA MET A 112 -7.99 5.41 -0.72
C MET A 112 -6.86 6.31 -1.18
N GLN A 113 -5.65 5.77 -1.19
CA GLN A 113 -4.46 6.44 -1.68
C GLN A 113 -3.72 5.55 -2.67
N MET A 114 -3.30 6.14 -3.79
CA MET A 114 -2.34 5.53 -4.70
C MET A 114 -0.93 5.71 -4.15
N ALA A 115 -0.21 4.61 -3.97
CA ALA A 115 1.17 4.59 -3.50
C ALA A 115 2.06 3.85 -4.51
N ILE A 116 3.13 4.50 -4.98
CA ILE A 116 3.94 4.01 -6.11
C ILE A 116 5.34 3.66 -5.63
N PHE A 117 5.72 2.40 -5.77
CA PHE A 117 6.99 1.86 -5.29
C PHE A 117 7.82 1.24 -6.42
N GLY A 118 9.14 1.30 -6.27
CA GLY A 118 10.08 0.62 -7.17
C GLY A 118 11.51 0.73 -6.66
N LYS A 119 12.43 0.02 -7.33
CA LYS A 119 13.87 0.19 -7.11
C LYS A 119 14.36 1.46 -7.78
N ASP A 120 15.59 1.85 -7.48
CA ASP A 120 16.28 2.81 -8.33
C ASP A 120 16.48 2.24 -9.73
N PRO A 121 16.06 2.97 -10.77
CA PRO A 121 16.19 2.48 -12.12
C PRO A 121 17.66 2.48 -12.56
N THR A 122 18.04 1.44 -13.32
CA THR A 122 19.39 1.29 -13.90
C THR A 122 19.29 1.33 -15.41
N GLN A 123 20.13 2.12 -16.06
CA GLN A 123 20.14 2.24 -17.52
C GLN A 123 20.34 0.88 -18.19
N GLY A 124 19.56 0.62 -19.24
CA GLY A 124 19.56 -0.65 -19.98
C GLY A 124 18.83 -1.81 -19.29
N CYS A 125 18.31 -1.63 -18.08
CA CYS A 125 17.42 -2.58 -17.42
C CYS A 125 15.96 -2.12 -17.52
N ASN A 126 15.03 -3.08 -17.49
CA ASN A 126 13.62 -2.74 -17.32
C ASN A 126 13.38 -2.36 -15.87
N TRP A 127 12.48 -1.41 -15.66
CA TRP A 127 12.16 -0.88 -14.36
C TRP A 127 10.76 -1.32 -13.93
N LYS A 128 10.69 -2.05 -12.81
CA LYS A 128 9.42 -2.55 -12.27
C LYS A 128 8.84 -1.53 -11.30
N ILE A 129 7.62 -1.11 -11.60
CA ILE A 129 6.87 -0.10 -10.85
C ILE A 129 5.62 -0.74 -10.29
N ARG A 130 5.38 -0.55 -9.00
CA ARG A 130 4.29 -1.18 -8.26
C ARG A 130 3.37 -0.10 -7.76
N VAL A 131 2.16 -0.08 -8.30
CA VAL A 131 1.13 0.89 -7.92
C VAL A 131 0.17 0.18 -6.99
N TYR A 132 0.18 0.57 -5.72
CA TYR A 132 -0.75 0.10 -4.71
C TYR A 132 -1.93 1.04 -4.59
N LEU A 133 -3.10 0.48 -4.27
CA LEU A 133 -4.24 1.25 -3.78
C LEU A 133 -4.48 0.84 -2.31
N ILE A 134 -4.20 1.75 -1.39
CA ILE A 134 -4.25 1.51 0.06
C ILE A 134 -5.38 2.31 0.70
N ASP A 135 -5.82 1.88 1.88
CA ASP A 135 -6.71 2.71 2.69
C ASP A 135 -6.00 4.00 3.12
N ASP A 136 -6.73 5.13 3.11
CA ASP A 136 -6.22 6.41 3.60
C ASP A 136 -6.08 6.40 5.14
N SER A 137 -5.00 5.77 5.60
CA SER A 137 -4.59 5.65 6.99
C SER A 137 -3.07 5.51 7.09
N LYS A 138 -2.49 6.02 8.18
CA LYS A 138 -1.04 5.94 8.40
C LYS A 138 -0.58 4.50 8.50
N LYS A 139 -1.37 3.66 9.17
CA LYS A 139 -1.07 2.24 9.36
C LYS A 139 -1.02 1.44 8.06
N ALA A 140 -1.94 1.71 7.13
CA ALA A 140 -1.92 1.05 5.82
C ALA A 140 -0.64 1.40 5.04
N PHE A 141 -0.27 2.68 5.07
CA PHE A 141 0.94 3.17 4.41
C PHE A 141 2.23 2.58 5.02
N GLU A 142 2.36 2.57 6.35
CA GLU A 142 3.53 2.02 7.05
C GLU A 142 3.75 0.53 6.71
N VAL A 143 2.69 -0.28 6.71
CA VAL A 143 2.82 -1.72 6.41
C VAL A 143 3.26 -1.96 4.96
N VAL A 144 2.77 -1.17 4.00
CA VAL A 144 3.22 -1.28 2.60
C VAL A 144 4.67 -0.81 2.45
N CYS A 145 5.06 0.26 3.15
CA CYS A 145 6.44 0.73 3.19
C CYS A 145 7.40 -0.34 3.71
N GLU A 146 7.10 -0.98 4.84
CA GLU A 146 7.89 -2.07 5.40
C GLU A 146 8.03 -3.23 4.40
N LYS A 147 6.91 -3.67 3.83
CA LYS A 147 6.87 -4.77 2.84
C LYS A 147 7.66 -4.47 1.57
N GLU A 148 7.70 -3.22 1.12
CA GLU A 148 8.45 -2.82 -0.07
C GLU A 148 9.93 -2.58 0.23
N ALA A 149 10.26 -2.07 1.44
CA ALA A 149 11.64 -1.94 1.91
C ALA A 149 12.35 -3.30 1.99
N GLU A 150 11.67 -4.36 2.45
CA GLU A 150 12.19 -5.74 2.45
C GLU A 150 12.61 -6.23 1.05
N LYS A 151 12.04 -5.65 -0.01
CA LYS A 151 12.36 -6.00 -1.41
C LYS A 151 13.40 -5.05 -2.02
N GLY A 152 13.87 -4.08 -1.25
CA GLY A 152 14.77 -3.00 -1.68
C GLY A 152 14.08 -1.97 -2.57
N ASN A 153 12.77 -1.81 -2.45
CA ASN A 153 12.01 -0.77 -3.13
C ASN A 153 11.81 0.43 -2.21
N ARG A 154 11.61 1.61 -2.81
CA ARG A 154 11.22 2.83 -2.10
C ARG A 154 9.99 3.45 -2.74
N LEU A 155 9.33 4.34 -1.99
CA LEU A 155 8.29 5.19 -2.53
C LEU A 155 8.91 6.13 -3.58
N LEU A 156 8.31 6.18 -4.77
CA LEU A 156 8.85 6.90 -5.92
C LEU A 156 8.29 8.32 -6.06
N THR A 157 7.10 8.59 -5.53
CA THR A 157 6.43 9.89 -5.58
C THR A 157 5.44 10.02 -4.42
N THR A 158 4.84 11.19 -4.26
CA THR A 158 3.82 11.45 -3.23
C THR A 158 2.56 10.61 -3.43
N LEU A 159 1.80 10.42 -2.35
CA LEU A 159 0.52 9.72 -2.38
C LEU A 159 -0.54 10.58 -3.09
N SER A 160 -1.43 9.94 -3.85
CA SER A 160 -2.58 10.61 -4.48
C SER A 160 -3.88 10.01 -3.95
N GLY A 161 -4.76 10.86 -3.40
CA GLY A 161 -6.04 10.41 -2.85
C GLY A 161 -7.07 10.11 -3.93
N LEU A 162 -7.86 9.05 -3.74
CA LEU A 162 -8.95 8.61 -4.61
C LEU A 162 -10.16 8.23 -3.74
N PHE A 163 -11.35 8.68 -4.12
CA PHE A 163 -12.60 8.25 -3.52
C PHE A 163 -13.18 7.07 -4.30
N VAL A 164 -13.24 5.92 -3.64
CA VAL A 164 -13.78 4.70 -4.23
C VAL A 164 -15.20 4.51 -3.71
N SER A 165 -16.17 4.35 -4.60
CA SER A 165 -17.58 4.15 -4.25
C SER A 165 -17.94 2.67 -4.13
N ASN A 166 -19.06 2.36 -3.47
CA ASN A 166 -19.64 1.03 -3.41
C ASN A 166 -20.36 0.65 -4.73
N SER A 167 -19.73 0.88 -5.88
CA SER A 167 -20.27 0.57 -7.21
C SER A 167 -19.83 -0.83 -7.69
N LYS A 168 -20.23 -1.16 -8.92
CA LYS A 168 -19.77 -2.37 -9.62
C LYS A 168 -18.57 -2.11 -10.51
N GLU A 169 -18.20 -0.85 -10.70
CA GLU A 169 -17.10 -0.45 -11.58
C GLU A 169 -15.77 -0.76 -10.91
N ASN A 170 -14.77 -1.08 -11.73
CA ASN A 170 -13.44 -1.41 -11.23
C ASN A 170 -12.54 -0.17 -11.31
N ILE A 171 -11.49 -0.17 -10.49
CA ILE A 171 -10.51 0.91 -10.49
C ILE A 171 -9.55 0.72 -11.67
N ARG A 172 -9.39 1.76 -12.48
CA ARG A 172 -8.48 1.80 -13.62
C ARG A 172 -7.22 2.59 -13.27
N ILE A 173 -6.06 2.00 -13.51
CA ILE A 173 -4.74 2.63 -13.37
C ILE A 173 -4.10 2.69 -14.76
N GLU A 174 -3.67 3.88 -15.17
CA GLU A 174 -3.08 4.11 -16.49
C GLU A 174 -1.81 4.93 -16.41
N PHE A 175 -0.85 4.56 -17.25
CA PHE A 175 0.33 5.35 -17.58
C PHE A 175 0.03 6.20 -18.83
N THR A 176 0.12 7.52 -18.68
CA THR A 176 -0.03 8.52 -19.75
C THR A 176 1.24 9.36 -19.87
N ASP A 177 1.33 10.13 -20.95
CA ASP A 177 2.38 11.14 -21.14
C ASP A 177 3.80 10.58 -21.01
N LEU A 178 4.02 9.39 -21.56
CA LEU A 178 5.35 8.77 -21.58
C LEU A 178 6.27 9.54 -22.51
N ASP A 179 7.41 9.96 -21.99
CA ASP A 179 8.44 10.60 -22.78
C ASP A 179 8.92 9.70 -23.94
N PRO A 180 9.23 10.29 -25.12
CA PRO A 180 9.83 9.56 -26.22
C PRO A 180 11.12 8.84 -25.80
N GLY A 181 11.24 7.57 -26.21
CA GLY A 181 12.36 6.71 -25.84
C GLY A 181 12.03 5.71 -24.73
N TRP A 182 10.81 5.74 -24.21
CA TRP A 182 10.30 4.78 -23.21
C TRP A 182 9.06 4.05 -23.71
N GLN A 183 8.81 2.87 -23.15
CA GLN A 183 7.57 2.13 -23.36
C GLN A 183 7.19 1.35 -22.10
N ILE A 184 5.89 1.15 -21.91
CA ILE A 184 5.37 0.15 -20.97
C ILE A 184 5.36 -1.21 -21.68
N LYS A 185 5.92 -2.24 -21.04
CA LYS A 185 5.80 -3.61 -21.53
C LYS A 185 4.41 -4.16 -21.23
N GLY A 186 3.71 -4.54 -22.29
CA GLY A 186 2.34 -5.02 -22.23
C GLY A 186 1.35 -3.86 -22.17
N GLU A 187 0.29 -4.01 -21.39
CA GLU A 187 -0.77 -3.01 -21.27
C GLU A 187 -0.33 -1.83 -20.39
N ASN A 188 -0.53 -0.60 -20.90
CA ASN A 188 -0.33 0.65 -20.15
C ASN A 188 -1.50 0.95 -19.20
N VAL A 189 -2.59 0.19 -19.30
CA VAL A 189 -3.79 0.25 -18.46
C VAL A 189 -3.89 -1.05 -17.69
N LYS A 190 -4.15 -0.97 -16.38
CA LYS A 190 -4.44 -2.13 -15.53
C LYS A 190 -5.64 -1.87 -14.65
N ILE A 191 -6.30 -2.94 -14.26
CA ILE A 191 -7.53 -2.90 -13.49
C ILE A 191 -7.30 -3.54 -12.11
N ILE A 192 -7.73 -2.84 -11.07
CA ILE A 192 -7.94 -3.39 -9.73
C ILE A 192 -9.44 -3.62 -9.57
N TYR A 193 -9.83 -4.85 -9.25
CA TYR A 193 -11.24 -5.15 -9.05
C TYR A 193 -11.76 -4.50 -7.77
N ILE A 194 -12.95 -3.93 -7.84
CA ILE A 194 -13.58 -3.24 -6.69
C ILE A 194 -13.71 -4.15 -5.47
N LYS A 195 -14.04 -5.43 -5.68
CA LYS A 195 -14.12 -6.44 -4.61
C LYS A 195 -12.82 -6.59 -3.81
N ASP A 196 -11.66 -6.36 -4.44
CA ASP A 196 -10.34 -6.48 -3.82
C ASP A 196 -9.92 -5.17 -3.13
N ALA A 197 -10.41 -4.03 -3.62
CA ALA A 197 -10.14 -2.71 -3.05
C ALA A 197 -11.10 -2.30 -1.93
N TRP A 198 -12.34 -2.80 -1.93
CA TRP A 198 -13.40 -2.32 -1.05
C TRP A 198 -13.13 -2.62 0.43
N ASN A 199 -12.69 -3.84 0.72
CA ASN A 199 -12.42 -4.28 2.09
C ASN A 199 -10.99 -3.97 2.50
N SER A 200 -10.79 -3.37 3.68
CA SER A 200 -9.49 -3.29 4.31
C SER A 200 -8.96 -4.71 4.59
N PRO A 201 -7.68 -5.01 4.27
CA PRO A 201 -7.10 -6.29 4.63
C PRO A 201 -6.85 -6.36 6.14
N GLU A 202 -7.31 -7.42 6.81
CA GLU A 202 -7.10 -7.61 8.27
C GLU A 202 -5.62 -7.53 8.70
N ASN A 203 -4.71 -7.95 7.82
CA ASN A 203 -3.27 -7.91 8.05
C ASN A 203 -2.60 -6.63 7.56
N SER A 204 -3.35 -5.72 6.94
CA SER A 204 -2.81 -4.52 6.26
C SER A 204 -1.71 -4.81 5.21
N ALA A 205 -1.47 -6.08 4.87
CA ALA A 205 -0.31 -6.50 4.06
C ALA A 205 -0.69 -6.87 2.61
N ASN A 206 -1.96 -7.08 2.33
CA ASN A 206 -2.45 -7.58 1.03
C ASN A 206 -3.36 -6.56 0.34
N PHE A 207 -2.95 -5.29 0.36
CA PHE A 207 -3.60 -4.27 -0.44
C PHE A 207 -3.48 -4.60 -1.93
N PRO A 208 -4.51 -4.28 -2.74
CA PRO A 208 -4.47 -4.51 -4.17
C PRO A 208 -3.36 -3.68 -4.82
N LEU A 209 -2.73 -4.26 -5.84
CA LEU A 209 -1.63 -3.63 -6.56
C LEU A 209 -1.60 -4.04 -8.02
N CYS A 210 -1.07 -3.15 -8.85
CA CYS A 210 -0.67 -3.45 -10.22
C CYS A 210 0.84 -3.29 -10.38
N VAL A 211 1.47 -4.15 -11.17
CA VAL A 211 2.90 -4.04 -11.50
C VAL A 211 3.05 -3.67 -12.96
N PHE A 212 3.70 -2.55 -13.24
CA PHE A 212 4.07 -2.11 -14.57
C PHE A 212 5.57 -2.33 -14.78
N GLU A 213 5.96 -2.53 -16.03
CA GLU A 213 7.36 -2.69 -16.39
C GLU A 213 7.71 -1.68 -17.49
N VAL A 214 8.52 -0.69 -17.14
CA VAL A 214 9.03 0.33 -18.05
C VAL A 214 10.30 -0.20 -18.71
N SER A 215 10.45 0.01 -20.01
CA SER A 215 11.68 -0.33 -20.72
C SER A 215 12.11 0.77 -21.68
N HIS A 216 13.40 0.81 -21.97
CA HIS A 216 13.96 1.74 -22.95
C HIS A 216 13.59 1.26 -24.36
N VAL A 217 13.08 2.19 -25.16
CA VAL A 217 13.13 2.13 -26.62
C VAL A 217 14.44 2.76 -27.09
N ASP A 218 14.78 3.93 -26.54
CA ASP A 218 16.05 4.62 -26.79
C ASP A 218 16.95 4.50 -25.54
N ARG A 219 18.01 3.69 -25.66
CA ARG A 219 18.96 3.46 -24.55
C ARG A 219 19.85 4.67 -24.28
N THR A 220 19.85 5.71 -25.10
CA THR A 220 20.60 6.95 -24.82
C THR A 220 19.89 7.84 -23.80
N LYS A 221 18.57 7.68 -23.65
CA LYS A 221 17.77 8.39 -22.66
C LYS A 221 18.05 7.88 -21.25
N GLN A 222 18.12 8.82 -20.32
CA GLN A 222 18.34 8.55 -18.89
C GLN A 222 17.22 9.11 -18.04
N GLN A 223 16.63 10.24 -18.45
CA GLN A 223 15.48 10.81 -17.78
C GLN A 223 14.20 10.13 -18.26
N PHE A 224 13.42 9.67 -17.30
CA PHE A 224 12.08 9.14 -17.48
C PHE A 224 11.09 10.11 -16.85
N PHE A 225 10.05 10.45 -17.61
CA PHE A 225 8.87 11.16 -17.15
C PHE A 225 7.62 10.41 -17.62
N CYS A 226 6.64 10.32 -16.74
CA CYS A 226 5.27 9.98 -17.10
C CYS A 226 4.29 10.52 -16.07
N ARG A 227 3.01 10.52 -16.45
CA ARG A 227 1.90 10.70 -15.54
C ARG A 227 1.21 9.36 -15.29
N ILE A 228 0.81 9.13 -14.04
CA ILE A 228 0.06 7.94 -13.65
C ILE A 228 -1.28 8.41 -13.12
N ILE A 229 -2.35 7.91 -13.73
CA ILE A 229 -3.73 8.26 -13.41
C ILE A 229 -4.40 7.03 -12.78
N VAL A 230 -5.08 7.25 -11.67
CA VAL A 230 -6.02 6.29 -11.10
C VAL A 230 -7.43 6.88 -11.17
N SER A 231 -8.41 6.08 -11.54
CA SER A 231 -9.80 6.53 -11.72
C SER A 231 -10.79 5.45 -11.29
N HIS A 232 -11.90 5.89 -10.71
CA HIS A 232 -13.02 5.06 -10.29
C HIS A 232 -14.31 5.88 -10.32
N ASP A 233 -15.32 5.40 -11.05
CA ASP A 233 -16.54 6.17 -11.36
C ASP A 233 -16.20 7.61 -11.84
N ASP A 234 -16.71 8.62 -11.14
CA ASP A 234 -16.53 10.05 -11.45
C ASP A 234 -15.29 10.67 -10.78
N ASP A 235 -14.54 9.90 -9.98
CA ASP A 235 -13.35 10.38 -9.28
C ASP A 235 -12.05 9.95 -9.97
N SER A 236 -11.06 10.83 -9.93
CA SER A 236 -9.72 10.51 -10.45
C SER A 236 -8.63 11.26 -9.71
N ALA A 237 -7.48 10.61 -9.61
CA ALA A 237 -6.28 11.17 -9.04
C ALA A 237 -5.11 10.93 -10.00
N ASN A 238 -4.13 11.81 -9.99
CA ASN A 238 -2.92 11.62 -10.77
C ASN A 238 -1.68 12.04 -10.00
N THR A 239 -0.54 11.51 -10.44
CA THR A 239 0.78 11.90 -9.97
C THR A 239 1.76 11.88 -11.14
N GLU A 240 2.73 12.76 -11.07
CA GLU A 240 3.87 12.77 -11.99
C GLU A 240 5.01 11.96 -11.39
N MET A 241 5.69 11.22 -12.26
CA MET A 241 6.83 10.41 -11.87
C MET A 241 8.04 10.79 -12.71
N VAL A 242 9.08 11.24 -12.03
CA VAL A 242 10.37 11.57 -12.60
C VAL A 242 11.39 10.57 -12.06
N ALA A 243 12.17 9.97 -12.95
CA ALA A 243 13.28 9.12 -12.53
C ALA A 243 14.49 9.30 -13.44
N PHE A 244 15.69 9.09 -12.88
CA PHE A 244 16.93 9.12 -13.61
C PHE A 244 17.59 7.74 -13.59
N PHE A 245 17.80 7.15 -14.77
CA PHE A 245 18.37 5.83 -14.95
C PHE A 245 19.90 5.94 -14.90
N GLU A 246 20.49 5.48 -13.79
CA GLU A 246 21.92 5.56 -13.60
C GLU A 246 22.68 4.64 -14.57
N GLN A 247 23.75 5.17 -15.17
CA GLN A 247 24.76 4.33 -15.80
C GLN A 247 25.53 3.62 -14.71
N LYS A 248 25.55 2.29 -14.75
CA LYS A 248 26.62 1.55 -14.10
C LYS A 248 27.93 1.95 -14.77
N ARG A 249 28.64 2.93 -14.20
CA ARG A 249 30.02 3.23 -14.58
C ARG A 249 30.78 1.92 -14.42
N GLY A 250 31.23 1.37 -15.54
CA GLY A 250 31.94 0.11 -15.55
C GLY A 250 33.08 0.13 -14.54
N VAL A 251 33.20 -0.96 -13.79
CA VAL A 251 34.47 -1.41 -13.22
C VAL A 251 35.55 -1.13 -14.27
N GLY A 252 36.50 -0.26 -13.93
CA GLY A 252 37.42 0.34 -14.88
C GLY A 252 38.00 -0.70 -15.83
N ILE A 253 37.77 -0.52 -17.12
CA ILE A 253 38.55 -1.20 -18.15
C ILE A 253 39.99 -0.77 -17.87
N LYS A 254 40.78 -1.66 -17.26
CA LYS A 254 42.23 -1.45 -17.16
C LYS A 254 42.70 -1.23 -18.59
N PRO A 255 43.39 -0.13 -18.90
CA PRO A 255 43.94 0.06 -20.23
C PRO A 255 44.82 -1.14 -20.56
N PRO A 256 44.85 -1.62 -21.82
CA PRO A 256 45.67 -2.74 -22.20
C PRO A 256 47.10 -2.46 -21.74
N ARG A 257 47.68 -3.37 -20.95
CA ARG A 257 49.08 -3.29 -20.53
C ARG A 257 49.91 -3.09 -21.79
N LYS A 258 50.51 -1.90 -21.95
CA LYS A 258 51.56 -1.68 -22.94
C LYS A 258 52.57 -2.80 -22.75
N ARG A 259 52.67 -3.72 -23.72
CA ARG A 259 53.79 -4.66 -23.77
C ARG A 259 55.04 -3.80 -23.77
N LYS A 260 55.84 -3.90 -22.71
CA LYS A 260 57.21 -3.37 -22.72
C LYS A 260 57.91 -4.15 -23.83
N ASN A 261 58.20 -3.49 -24.95
CA ASN A 261 59.16 -4.01 -25.91
C ASN A 261 60.46 -4.24 -25.14
N ALA A 262 60.88 -5.49 -25.02
CA ALA A 262 62.20 -5.82 -24.52
C ALA A 262 63.24 -5.19 -25.47
N PRO A 263 64.31 -4.58 -24.97
CA PRO A 263 65.37 -4.08 -25.84
C PRO A 263 66.01 -5.26 -26.58
N MET A 264 66.06 -5.19 -27.92
CA MET A 264 66.90 -6.07 -28.72
C MET A 264 68.35 -5.90 -28.26
N LYS A 265 68.99 -7.00 -27.85
CA LYS A 265 70.45 -7.04 -27.69
C LYS A 265 71.10 -6.77 -29.05
N PRO A 266 72.08 -5.87 -29.16
CA PRO A 266 72.85 -5.71 -30.38
C PRO A 266 73.70 -6.96 -30.64
N PRO A 267 73.95 -7.31 -31.92
CA PRO A 267 74.74 -8.49 -32.28
C PRO A 267 76.20 -8.30 -31.86
N HIS A 268 76.78 -9.36 -31.29
CA HIS A 268 78.20 -9.46 -30.99
C HIS A 268 79.02 -9.31 -32.27
N VAL A 269 79.89 -8.29 -32.29
CA VAL A 269 80.98 -8.16 -33.25
C VAL A 269 82.13 -9.04 -32.75
N ASN A 270 82.46 -10.09 -33.50
CA ASN A 270 83.73 -10.78 -33.36
C ASN A 270 84.80 -9.89 -34.00
N HIS A 271 85.79 -9.46 -33.22
CA HIS A 271 87.04 -8.93 -33.76
C HIS A 271 87.98 -10.09 -34.11
N VAL A 272 88.62 -9.93 -35.27
CA VAL A 272 89.84 -10.55 -35.82
C VAL A 272 90.57 -11.53 -34.91
#